data_AF-A0A9E4IZ16-F1
#
_entry.id   AF-A0A9E4IZ16-F1
#
_cell.length_a   1.000
_cell.length_b   1.000
_cell.length_c   1.000
_cell.angle_alpha   90.00
_cell.angle_beta   90.00
_cell.angle_gamma   90.00
#
_symmetry.space_group_name_H-M   'P 1'
#
loop_
_entity.id
_entity.type
_entity.pdbx_description
1 polymer ?
#
loop_
_entity_poly.entity_id
_entity_poly.type
_entity_poly.pdbx_seq_one_letter_code
_entity_poly.pdbx_strand_id
1 'polypeptide(L)' 'MGLFAPIPGGWFFMGSADGQPDETPEHRVWVNAFELAVDPVTRAEYTRFRGTTRASPIQGCRWWA' A
#
# COMPACT_ATOMS: atom_id res chain seq x y z
N MET A 1 6.63 -13.16 11.17
CA MET A 1 6.69 -11.76 11.64
C MET A 1 7.48 -11.01 10.59
N GLY A 2 6.79 -10.23 9.76
CA GLY A 2 7.44 -9.40 8.73
C GLY A 2 8.25 -8.28 9.38
N LEU A 3 9.39 -7.96 8.78
CA LEU A 3 10.20 -6.81 9.17
C LEU A 3 9.56 -5.54 8.62
N PHE A 4 9.55 -4.48 9.42
CA PHE A 4 9.15 -3.13 9.00
C PHE A 4 10.39 -2.25 8.91
N ALA A 5 10.49 -1.48 7.82
CA ALA A 5 11.56 -0.52 7.60
C ALA A 5 11.05 0.90 7.90
N PRO A 6 11.77 1.70 8.71
CA PRO A 6 11.41 3.09 8.94
C PRO A 6 11.75 3.94 7.71
N ILE A 7 10.79 4.74 7.26
CA ILE A 7 10.93 5.68 6.16
C ILE A 7 10.88 7.10 6.75
N PRO A 8 11.94 7.91 6.59
CA PRO A 8 11.94 9.27 7.10
C PRO A 8 10.94 10.14 6.34
N GLY A 9 10.38 11.13 7.03
CA GLY A 9 9.51 12.12 6.41
C GLY A 9 10.31 13.09 5.52
N GLY A 10 9.68 13.57 4.45
CA GLY A 10 10.34 14.49 3.53
C GLY A 10 9.48 14.88 2.33
N TRP A 11 10.04 15.77 1.52
CA TRP A 11 9.51 16.12 0.20
C TRP A 11 9.92 15.06 -0.82
N PHE A 12 8.95 14.59 -1.61
CA PHE A 12 9.14 13.65 -2.70
C PHE A 12 8.38 14.13 -3.94
N PHE A 13 8.91 13.83 -5.13
CA PHE A 13 8.20 14.04 -6.39
C PHE A 13 7.42 12.78 -6.74
N MET A 14 6.10 12.87 -6.75
CA MET A 14 5.20 11.76 -7.05
C MET A 14 4.57 11.95 -8.43
N GLY A 15 4.38 10.83 -9.14
CA GLY A 15 3.94 10.81 -10.54
C GLY A 15 5.12 10.75 -11.49
N SER A 16 4.82 10.85 -12.78
CA SER A 16 5.82 10.82 -13.85
C SER A 16 5.47 11.85 -14.92
N ALA A 17 6.48 12.39 -15.61
CA ALA A 17 6.26 13.23 -16.79
C ALA A 17 5.96 12.38 -18.04
N ASP A 18 6.54 11.17 -18.12
CA ASP A 18 6.48 10.27 -19.28
C ASP A 18 5.67 8.99 -18.98
N GLY A 19 4.84 9.01 -17.93
CA GLY A 19 4.04 7.87 -17.47
C GLY A 19 2.74 7.66 -18.23
N GLN A 20 1.92 6.72 -17.75
CA GLN A 20 0.54 6.57 -18.23
C GLN A 20 -0.27 7.85 -17.92
N PRO A 21 -1.39 8.11 -18.62
CA PRO A 21 -2.15 9.35 -18.42
C PRO A 21 -2.57 9.61 -16.97
N ASP A 22 -2.87 8.56 -16.20
CA ASP A 22 -3.24 8.61 -14.79
C ASP A 22 -2.03 8.71 -13.82
N GLU A 23 -0.81 8.60 -14.32
CA GLU A 23 0.44 8.79 -13.56
C GLU A 23 1.02 10.21 -13.71
N THR A 24 0.48 11.01 -14.64
CA THR A 24 0.92 12.40 -14.90
C THR A 24 0.02 13.43 -14.21
N PRO A 25 0.52 14.62 -13.84
CA PRO A 25 1.91 15.08 -13.92
C PRO A 25 2.71 14.77 -12.65
N GLU A 26 4.04 14.83 -12.76
CA GLU A 26 4.92 14.86 -11.59
C GLU A 26 4.66 16.12 -10.74
N HIS A 27 4.53 15.95 -9.42
CA HIS A 27 4.33 17.04 -8.48
C HIS A 27 4.93 16.73 -7.10
N ARG A 28 5.25 17.78 -6.32
CA ARG A 28 5.84 17.63 -4.98
C ARG A 28 4.79 17.31 -3.93
N VAL A 29 5.07 16.32 -3.09
CA VAL A 29 4.25 15.90 -1.94
C VAL A 29 5.12 15.80 -0.69
N TRP A 30 4.61 16.28 0.44
CA TRP A 30 5.20 16.03 1.75
C TRP A 30 4.61 14.76 2.35
N VAL A 31 5.47 13.83 2.76
CA VAL A 31 5.05 12.60 3.44
C VAL A 31 5.68 12.59 4.83
N ASN A 32 4.87 12.35 5.86
CA ASN A 32 5.37 12.21 7.23
C ASN A 32 6.15 10.89 7.39
N ALA A 33 7.01 10.81 8.41
CA ALA A 33 7.71 9.56 8.71
C ALA A 33 6.71 8.44 9.04
N PHE A 34 6.97 7.24 8.53
CA PHE A 34 6.17 6.05 8.75
C PHE A 34 7.03 4.79 8.63
N GLU A 35 6.45 3.62 8.87
CA GLU A 35 7.13 2.34 8.64
C GLU A 35 6.40 1.54 7.55
N LEU A 36 7.17 0.85 6.71
CA LEU A 36 6.64 0.01 5.64
C LEU A 36 7.10 -1.44 5.82
N ALA A 37 6.18 -2.39 5.67
CA ALA A 37 6.55 -3.81 5.66
C ALA A 37 7.49 -4.08 4.48
N VAL A 38 8.61 -4.76 4.75
CA VAL A 38 9.59 -5.13 3.72
C VAL A 38 9.00 -6.17 2.76
N ASP A 39 8.20 -7.08 3.30
CA ASP A 39 7.55 -8.15 2.55
C ASP A 39 6.04 -7.90 2.42
N PRO A 40 5.43 -8.23 1.26
CA PRO A 40 3.98 -8.25 1.11
C PRO A 40 3.31 -9.23 2.08
N VAL A 41 2.07 -8.95 2.44
CA VAL A 41 1.26 -9.87 3.26
C VAL A 41 1.11 -11.21 2.55
N THR A 42 1.50 -12.29 3.23
CA THR A 42 1.39 -13.64 2.68
C THR A 42 -0.05 -14.17 2.75
N ARG A 43 -0.37 -15.16 1.92
CA ARG A 43 -1.67 -15.86 1.99
C ARG A 43 -1.93 -16.46 3.37
N ALA A 44 -0.90 -17.00 4.03
CA ALA A 44 -1.03 -17.57 5.36
C ALA A 44 -1.39 -16.51 6.42
N GLU A 45 -0.75 -15.35 6.37
CA GLU A 45 -1.06 -14.22 7.26
C GLU A 45 -2.46 -13.67 7.02
N TYR A 46 -2.87 -13.56 5.75
CA TYR A 46 -4.23 -13.13 5.41
C TYR A 46 -5.30 -14.14 5.86
N THR A 47 -5.06 -15.45 5.71
CA THR A 47 -5.97 -16.49 6.22
C THR A 47 -6.11 -16.41 7.74
N ARG A 48 -5.01 -16.14 8.46
CA ARG A 48 -5.06 -15.91 9.92
C ARG A 48 -5.94 -14.71 10.26
N PHE A 49 -5.76 -13.58 9.57
CA PHE A 49 -6.60 -12.39 9.73
C PHE A 49 -8.09 -12.70 9.50
N ARG A 50 -8.43 -13.45 8.44
CA ARG A 50 -9.81 -13.86 8.15
C ARG A 50 -10.42 -14.76 9.23
N GLY A 51 -9.61 -15.61 9.86
CA GLY A 51 -10.06 -16.45 10.97
C GLY A 51 -10.38 -15.65 12.24
N THR A 52 -9.70 -14.52 12.45
CA THR A 52 -9.87 -13.68 13.65
C THR A 52 -10.86 -12.54 13.46
N THR A 53 -11.12 -12.12 12.22
CA THR A 53 -11.91 -10.92 11.93
C THR A 53 -13.13 -11.27 11.08
N ARG A 54 -14.33 -10.88 11.53
CA ARG A 54 -15.60 -11.03 10.80
C ARG A 54 -15.81 -9.98 9.70
N ALA A 55 -14.72 -9.45 9.13
CA ALA A 55 -14.80 -8.46 8.07
C ALA A 55 -15.34 -9.13 6.81
N SER A 56 -16.54 -8.71 6.37
CA SER A 56 -17.03 -9.08 5.05
C SER A 56 -16.13 -8.43 4.00
N PRO A 57 -15.71 -9.15 2.96
CA PRO A 57 -15.09 -8.50 1.82
C PRO A 57 -16.04 -7.41 1.30
N ILE A 58 -15.46 -6.31 0.82
CA ILE A 58 -16.20 -5.22 0.19
C ILE A 58 -17.03 -5.79 -0.98
N GLN A 59 -18.35 -5.86 -0.82
CA GLN A 59 -19.23 -6.36 -1.86
C GLN A 59 -19.15 -5.42 -3.08
N GLY A 60 -18.79 -5.98 -4.24
CA GLY A 60 -18.75 -5.26 -5.52
C GLY A 60 -17.35 -5.02 -6.11
N CYS A 61 -16.27 -5.27 -5.38
CA CYS A 61 -14.92 -5.19 -5.96
C CYS A 61 -14.59 -6.45 -6.75
N ARG A 62 -14.73 -6.35 -8.08
CA ARG A 62 -14.57 -7.44 -9.05
C ARG A 62 -13.16 -8.08 -9.06
N TRP A 63 -12.18 -7.42 -8.46
CA TRP A 63 -10.78 -7.87 -8.35
C TRP A 63 -10.53 -8.93 -7.27
N TRP A 64 -11.50 -9.15 -6.37
CA TRP A 64 -11.39 -10.14 -5.29
C TRP A 64 -12.21 -11.41 -5.55
N ALA A 65 -12.69 -11.60 -6.79
CA ALA A 65 -13.45 -12.77 -7.24
C ALA A 65 -12.53 -13.90 -7.70
#